data_AF-A0A1M5K4I0-F1
#
_entry.id   AF-A0A1M5K4I0-F1
#
_cell.length_a   1.000
_cell.length_b   1.000
_cell.length_c   1.000
_cell.angle_alpha   90.00
_cell.angle_beta   90.00
_cell.angle_gamma   90.00
#
_symmetry.space_group_name_H-M   'P 1'
#
loop_
_entity.id
_entity.type
_entity.pdbx_description
1 polymer ?
#
loop_
_entity_poly.entity_id
_entity_poly.type
_entity_poly.pdbx_seq_one_letter_code
_entity_poly.pdbx_strand_id
1 'polypeptide(L)'
;MIARVVHPYNLQNALEHVIANRGSAGVDGVKVSQLKERFPNRKLQLLDDIAKGYYYSQPILGVEIPKGNGKVRLLGVSTTTDRVLQQAVSQVITPLFETEFSSNSFGFRPNKNARQAVGQSRDYIHQGLNHIVDIDLKNFFDEVDHCLLLNLVYRKVKCKTTMRLIRKWLRAPIQIKGKLQKRRKGVP
;
A
#
# COMPACT_ATOMS: atom_id res chain seq x y z
N MET A 1 3.84 -17.25 8.43
CA MET A 1 3.55 -15.85 8.03
C MET A 1 2.14 -15.67 7.48
N ILE A 2 1.72 -16.36 6.42
CA ILE A 2 0.34 -16.21 5.90
C ILE A 2 -0.73 -16.43 6.98
N ALA A 3 -0.55 -17.42 7.87
CA ALA A 3 -1.42 -17.65 9.02
C ALA A 3 -1.56 -16.42 9.95
N ARG A 4 -0.50 -15.61 10.11
CA ARG A 4 -0.55 -14.35 10.87
C ARG A 4 -1.32 -13.27 10.10
N VAL A 5 -1.14 -13.21 8.77
CA VAL A 5 -1.87 -12.26 7.89
C VAL A 5 -3.37 -12.52 7.96
N VAL A 6 -3.79 -13.78 7.82
CA VAL A 6 -5.21 -14.15 7.80
C VAL A 6 -5.79 -14.42 9.20
N HIS A 7 -5.00 -14.21 10.25
CA HIS A 7 -5.47 -14.45 11.62
C HIS A 7 -6.70 -13.56 11.91
N PRO A 8 -7.77 -14.08 12.53
CA PRO A 8 -9.00 -13.32 12.77
C PRO A 8 -8.77 -11.97 13.44
N TYR A 9 -7.91 -11.93 14.46
CA TYR A 9 -7.53 -10.69 15.15
C TYR A 9 -6.82 -9.67 14.24
N ASN A 10 -5.86 -10.13 13.42
CA ASN A 10 -5.15 -9.24 12.50
C ASN A 10 -6.07 -8.67 11.41
N LEU A 11 -6.98 -9.51 10.89
CA LEU A 11 -7.99 -9.07 9.91
C LEU A 11 -8.99 -8.09 10.50
N GLN A 12 -9.38 -8.27 11.77
CA GLN A 12 -10.25 -7.34 12.47
C GLN A 12 -9.57 -5.97 12.63
N ASN A 13 -8.31 -5.96 13.09
CA ASN A 13 -7.53 -4.72 13.19
C ASN A 13 -7.35 -4.04 11.83
N ALA A 14 -7.11 -4.83 10.78
CA ALA A 14 -7.00 -4.30 9.42
C ALA A 14 -8.31 -3.66 8.95
N LEU A 15 -9.44 -4.30 9.22
CA LEU A 15 -10.78 -3.80 8.90
C LEU A 15 -11.04 -2.46 9.60
N GLU A 16 -10.79 -2.39 10.91
CA GLU A 16 -10.95 -1.17 11.70
C GLU A 16 -10.06 -0.03 11.20
N HIS A 17 -8.80 -0.35 10.88
CA HIS A 17 -7.86 0.64 10.35
C HIS A 17 -8.30 1.18 8.97
N VAL A 18 -8.82 0.33 8.08
CA VAL A 18 -9.36 0.76 6.79
C VAL A 18 -10.62 1.61 6.99
N ILE A 19 -11.46 1.27 7.96
CA ILE A 19 -12.65 2.07 8.31
C ILE A 19 -12.26 3.45 8.81
N ALA A 20 -11.28 3.52 9.74
CA ALA A 20 -10.78 4.77 10.30
C ALA A 20 -10.15 5.68 9.23
N ASN A 21 -9.41 5.09 8.27
CA ASN A 21 -8.79 5.81 7.16
C ASN A 21 -9.79 6.40 6.15
N ARG A 22 -11.07 5.97 6.19
CA ARG A 22 -12.10 6.39 5.22
C ARG A 22 -11.64 6.12 3.77
N GLY A 23 -12.02 7.00 2.85
CA GLY A 23 -11.66 6.94 1.45
C GLY A 23 -12.76 6.39 0.55
N SER A 24 -12.60 6.66 -0.74
CA SER A 24 -13.56 6.36 -1.80
C SER A 24 -13.75 4.85 -2.01
N ALA A 25 -14.85 4.46 -2.65
CA ALA A 25 -15.02 3.10 -3.13
C ALA A 25 -14.04 2.80 -4.29
N GLY A 26 -13.71 1.52 -4.47
CA GLY A 26 -12.98 1.06 -5.65
C GLY A 26 -13.92 0.81 -6.83
N VAL A 27 -13.48 0.02 -7.80
CA VAL A 27 -14.26 -0.31 -9.01
C VAL A 27 -15.57 -1.03 -8.73
N ASP A 28 -15.69 -1.70 -7.58
CA ASP A 28 -16.88 -2.44 -7.14
C ASP A 28 -17.94 -1.56 -6.48
N GLY A 29 -17.66 -0.27 -6.27
CA GLY A 29 -18.59 0.68 -5.66
C GLY A 29 -18.85 0.45 -4.17
N VAL A 30 -18.20 -0.54 -3.54
CA VAL A 30 -18.40 -0.86 -2.13
C VAL A 30 -17.72 0.19 -1.26
N LYS A 31 -18.53 0.96 -0.52
CA LYS A 31 -18.05 2.03 0.36
C LYS A 31 -17.48 1.45 1.65
N VAL A 32 -16.59 2.23 2.28
CA VAL A 32 -15.99 1.89 3.58
C VAL A 32 -17.05 1.70 4.67
N SER A 33 -18.14 2.46 4.64
CA SER A 33 -19.26 2.31 5.59
C SER A 33 -19.94 0.93 5.52
N GLN A 34 -19.87 0.25 4.38
CA GLN A 34 -20.48 -1.06 4.17
C GLN A 34 -19.55 -2.21 4.58
N LEU A 35 -18.29 -1.94 4.90
CA LEU A 35 -17.29 -2.98 5.20
C LEU A 35 -17.64 -3.78 6.45
N LYS A 36 -18.16 -3.15 7.52
CA LYS A 36 -18.51 -3.84 8.77
C LYS A 36 -19.52 -4.96 8.55
N GLU A 37 -20.49 -4.73 7.67
CA GLU A 37 -21.54 -5.70 7.36
C GLU A 37 -21.11 -6.69 6.29
N ARG A 38 -20.47 -6.22 5.21
CA ARG A 38 -20.18 -7.08 4.03
C ARG A 38 -18.94 -7.94 4.18
N PHE A 39 -17.92 -7.48 4.91
CA PHE A 39 -16.65 -8.20 5.00
C PHE A 39 -16.80 -9.56 5.73
N PRO A 40 -17.52 -9.68 6.87
CA PRO A 40 -17.73 -10.97 7.52
C PRO A 40 -18.35 -12.03 6.60
N ASN A 41 -19.35 -11.65 5.79
CA ASN A 41 -20.05 -12.55 4.88
C ASN A 41 -19.16 -13.08 3.75
N ARG A 42 -18.19 -12.27 3.29
CA ARG A 42 -17.25 -12.66 2.22
C ARG A 42 -15.94 -13.26 2.75
N LYS A 43 -15.66 -13.10 4.05
CA LYS A 43 -14.37 -13.45 4.66
C LYS A 43 -14.02 -14.92 4.45
N LEU A 44 -14.95 -15.84 4.71
CA LEU A 44 -14.66 -17.28 4.60
C LEU A 44 -14.26 -17.69 3.18
N GLN A 45 -15.01 -17.21 2.18
CA GLN A 45 -14.69 -17.46 0.77
C GLN A 45 -13.35 -16.83 0.37
N LEU A 46 -13.09 -15.59 0.79
CA LEU A 46 -11.82 -14.91 0.54
C LEU A 46 -10.62 -15.70 1.10
N LEU A 47 -10.77 -16.24 2.31
CA LEU A 47 -9.72 -17.04 2.94
C LEU A 47 -9.48 -18.37 2.22
N ASP A 48 -10.54 -19.04 1.80
CA ASP A 48 -10.47 -20.26 1.01
C ASP A 48 -9.80 -20.02 -0.35
N ASP A 49 -10.17 -18.92 -1.03
CA ASP A 49 -9.56 -18.49 -2.29
C ASP A 49 -8.07 -18.18 -2.13
N ILE A 50 -7.65 -17.57 -1.01
CA ILE A 50 -6.23 -17.33 -0.72
C ILE A 50 -5.50 -18.66 -0.48
N ALA A 51 -6.09 -19.57 0.29
CA ALA A 51 -5.50 -20.86 0.62
C ALA A 51 -5.30 -21.74 -0.62
N LYS A 52 -6.32 -21.79 -1.50
CA LYS A 52 -6.29 -22.53 -2.78
C LYS A 52 -5.53 -21.79 -3.89
N GLY A 53 -5.21 -20.51 -3.69
CA GLY A 53 -4.53 -19.66 -4.67
C GLY A 53 -5.43 -19.10 -5.78
N TYR A 54 -6.75 -19.22 -5.62
CA TYR A 54 -7.76 -18.67 -6.53
C TYR A 54 -8.08 -17.19 -6.28
N TYR A 55 -7.54 -16.57 -5.24
CA TYR A 55 -7.68 -15.13 -5.04
C TYR A 55 -7.13 -14.33 -6.22
N TYR A 56 -7.91 -13.38 -6.73
CA TYR A 56 -7.48 -12.36 -7.69
C TYR A 56 -7.87 -10.98 -7.17
N SER A 57 -6.91 -10.05 -7.22
CA SER A 57 -7.19 -8.65 -6.91
C SER A 57 -8.11 -8.05 -7.94
N GLN A 58 -9.04 -7.21 -7.49
CA GLN A 58 -9.88 -6.45 -8.42
C GLN A 58 -9.05 -5.37 -9.13
N PRO A 59 -9.51 -4.89 -10.30
CA PRO A 59 -8.91 -3.72 -10.92
C PRO A 59 -8.88 -2.52 -9.97
N ILE A 60 -7.83 -1.71 -10.08
CA ILE A 60 -7.71 -0.45 -9.36
C ILE A 60 -8.57 0.59 -10.08
N LEU A 61 -9.35 1.38 -9.36
CA LEU A 61 -10.10 2.49 -9.96
C LEU A 61 -9.16 3.69 -10.17
N GLY A 62 -9.00 4.12 -11.41
CA GLY A 62 -8.23 5.32 -11.76
C GLY A 62 -9.10 6.57 -11.63
N VAL A 63 -8.76 7.46 -10.71
CA VAL A 63 -9.44 8.73 -10.48
C VAL A 63 -8.52 9.88 -10.88
N GLU A 64 -8.95 10.67 -11.86
CA GLU A 64 -8.24 11.87 -12.30
C GLU A 64 -8.54 13.02 -11.32
N ILE A 65 -7.51 13.50 -10.62
CA ILE A 65 -7.58 14.65 -9.72
C ILE A 65 -6.88 15.84 -10.39
N PRO A 66 -7.55 16.99 -10.57
CA PRO A 66 -6.91 18.19 -11.10
C PRO A 66 -5.75 18.62 -10.19
N LYS A 67 -4.58 18.88 -10.80
CA LYS A 67 -3.52 19.68 -10.19
C LYS A 67 -3.61 21.10 -10.74
N GLY A 68 -3.02 22.07 -10.04
CA GLY A 68 -2.81 23.40 -10.60
C GLY A 68 -2.07 23.34 -11.95
N ASN A 69 -2.29 24.34 -12.81
CA ASN A 69 -1.67 24.50 -14.13
C ASN A 69 -2.07 23.44 -15.18
N GLY A 70 -3.33 22.96 -15.14
CA GLY A 70 -3.89 22.05 -16.16
C GLY A 70 -3.34 20.62 -16.14
N LYS A 71 -2.46 20.29 -15.18
CA LYS A 71 -1.95 18.92 -15.00
C LYS A 71 -2.98 18.09 -14.24
N VAL A 72 -2.97 16.77 -14.45
CA VAL A 72 -3.83 15.82 -13.72
C VAL A 72 -2.94 14.86 -12.93
N ARG A 73 -3.35 14.54 -11.71
CA ARG A 73 -2.81 13.42 -10.93
C ARG A 73 -3.76 12.25 -11.06
N LEU A 74 -3.27 11.13 -11.58
CA LEU A 74 -4.03 9.89 -11.54
C LEU A 74 -3.85 9.24 -10.17
N LEU A 75 -4.95 9.05 -9.44
CA LEU A 75 -4.97 8.29 -8.19
C LEU A 75 -5.48 6.87 -8.46
N GLY A 76 -4.78 5.87 -7.93
CA GLY A 76 -5.27 4.50 -7.91
C GLY A 76 -6.05 4.19 -6.63
N VAL A 77 -7.31 3.79 -6.74
CA VAL A 77 -8.14 3.39 -5.60
C VAL A 77 -8.46 1.90 -5.68
N SER A 78 -7.83 1.10 -4.81
CA SER A 78 -8.14 -0.32 -4.65
C SER A 78 -9.53 -0.52 -4.02
N THR A 79 -10.15 -1.68 -4.26
CA THR A 79 -11.42 -2.03 -3.57
C THR A 79 -11.24 -2.03 -2.07
N THR A 80 -12.33 -1.80 -1.34
CA THR A 80 -12.31 -1.82 0.13
C THR A 80 -11.86 -3.17 0.68
N THR A 81 -12.27 -4.27 0.04
CA THR A 81 -11.83 -5.63 0.40
C THR A 81 -10.32 -5.81 0.18
N ASP A 82 -9.79 -5.36 -0.95
CA ASP A 82 -8.34 -5.43 -1.23
C ASP A 82 -7.54 -4.57 -0.24
N ARG A 83 -8.03 -3.39 0.11
CA ARG A 83 -7.39 -2.52 1.13
C ARG A 83 -7.32 -3.19 2.50
N VAL A 84 -8.34 -3.94 2.92
CA VAL A 84 -8.30 -4.70 4.18
C VAL A 84 -7.21 -5.77 4.12
N LEU A 85 -7.08 -6.51 3.01
CA LEU A 85 -6.06 -7.54 2.88
C LEU A 85 -4.64 -6.94 2.75
N GLN A 86 -4.49 -5.81 2.04
CA GLN A 86 -3.24 -5.05 1.95
C GLN A 86 -2.81 -4.56 3.33
N GLN A 87 -3.74 -3.99 4.11
CA GLN A 87 -3.50 -3.56 5.48
C GLN A 87 -3.12 -4.75 6.37
N ALA A 88 -3.82 -5.88 6.24
CA ALA A 88 -3.51 -7.10 7.00
C ALA A 88 -2.10 -7.64 6.69
N VAL A 89 -1.66 -7.57 5.43
CA VAL A 89 -0.27 -7.89 5.05
C VAL A 89 0.70 -6.87 5.64
N SER A 90 0.41 -5.57 5.49
CA SER A 90 1.24 -4.48 6.01
C SER A 90 1.51 -4.61 7.51
N GLN A 91 0.49 -4.85 8.32
CA GLN A 91 0.62 -5.04 9.78
C GLN A 91 1.60 -6.17 10.16
N VAL A 92 1.68 -7.23 9.34
CA VAL A 92 2.55 -8.38 9.61
C VAL A 92 3.98 -8.16 9.10
N ILE A 93 4.15 -7.48 7.96
CA ILE A 93 5.48 -7.33 7.35
C ILE A 93 6.21 -6.08 7.83
N THR A 94 5.52 -5.00 8.18
CA THR A 94 6.13 -3.73 8.61
C THR A 94 7.14 -3.91 9.73
N PRO A 95 6.87 -4.69 10.81
CA PRO A 95 7.87 -4.92 11.86
C PRO A 95 9.17 -5.58 11.38
N LEU A 96 9.15 -6.32 10.27
CA LEU A 96 10.33 -6.96 9.70
C LEU A 96 11.24 -5.99 8.95
N PHE A 97 10.70 -4.87 8.49
CA PHE A 97 11.43 -3.83 7.77
C PHE A 97 11.82 -2.66 8.69
N GLU A 98 10.98 -2.33 9.68
CA GLU A 98 11.25 -1.25 10.63
C GLU A 98 12.59 -1.39 11.36
N THR A 99 13.02 -2.61 11.65
CA THR A 99 14.31 -2.88 12.32
C THR A 99 15.52 -2.49 11.49
N GLU A 100 15.38 -2.32 10.17
CA GLU A 100 16.49 -2.03 9.25
C GLU A 100 16.39 -0.67 8.57
N PHE A 101 15.25 0.00 8.69
CA PHE A 101 15.12 1.33 8.11
C PHE A 101 16.02 2.33 8.82
N SER A 102 16.72 3.13 8.02
CA SER A 102 17.60 4.20 8.50
C SER A 102 16.92 5.07 9.56
N SER A 103 17.69 5.49 10.57
CA SER A 103 17.25 6.47 11.56
C SER A 103 16.77 7.78 10.93
N ASN A 104 17.31 8.11 9.74
CA ASN A 104 17.08 9.34 8.99
C ASN A 104 15.92 9.19 7.97
N SER A 105 15.19 8.07 8.00
CA SER A 105 13.98 7.86 7.21
C SER A 105 12.74 8.13 8.05
N PHE A 106 11.93 9.12 7.64
CA PHE A 106 10.80 9.63 8.44
C PHE A 106 9.42 9.44 7.78
N GLY A 107 9.38 9.22 6.46
CA GLY A 107 8.13 9.13 5.71
C GLY A 107 7.43 7.79 5.88
N PHE A 108 6.11 7.81 6.07
CA PHE A 108 5.24 6.62 6.11
C PHE A 108 5.62 5.54 7.14
N ARG A 109 6.29 5.92 8.23
CA ARG A 109 6.73 5.01 9.28
C ARG A 109 5.97 5.26 10.59
N PRO A 110 5.70 4.20 11.38
CA PRO A 110 5.09 4.35 12.69
C PRO A 110 5.98 5.23 13.60
N ASN A 111 5.36 6.12 14.37
CA ASN A 111 6.03 7.01 15.32
C ASN A 111 7.08 7.96 14.70
N LYS A 112 7.06 8.14 13.38
CA LYS A 112 7.89 9.10 12.65
C LYS A 112 7.03 10.18 12.00
N ASN A 113 7.55 11.40 11.91
CA ASN A 113 6.82 12.51 11.28
C ASN A 113 7.77 13.55 10.66
N ALA A 114 7.20 14.45 9.85
CA ALA A 114 7.94 15.49 9.15
C ALA A 114 8.66 16.47 10.10
N ARG A 115 8.11 16.75 11.29
CA ARG A 115 8.75 17.67 12.26
C ARG A 115 10.07 17.11 12.76
N GLN A 116 10.15 15.80 13.00
CA GLN A 116 11.41 15.13 13.37
C GLN A 116 12.45 15.24 12.26
N ALA A 117 12.05 15.09 10.99
CA ALA A 117 12.95 15.26 9.85
C ALA A 117 13.52 16.70 9.79
N VAL A 118 12.66 17.71 9.95
CA VAL A 118 13.07 19.12 10.00
C VAL A 118 13.99 19.40 11.19
N GLY A 119 13.69 18.83 12.36
CA GLY A 119 14.55 18.94 13.55
C GLY A 119 15.95 18.42 13.28
N GLN A 120 16.06 17.22 12.71
CA GLN A 120 17.36 16.63 12.36
C GLN A 120 18.14 17.48 11.33
N SER A 121 17.47 17.98 10.29
CA SER A 121 18.10 18.87 9.31
C SER A 121 18.64 20.15 9.95
N ARG A 122 17.90 20.73 10.92
CA ARG A 122 18.34 21.90 11.68
C ARG A 122 19.58 21.58 12.52
N ASP A 123 19.63 20.41 13.14
CA ASP A 123 20.78 20.02 13.96
C ASP A 123 22.05 19.87 13.10
N TYR A 124 21.96 19.39 11.86
CA TYR A 124 23.08 19.36 10.91
C TYR A 124 23.56 20.77 10.53
N ILE A 125 22.64 21.71 10.29
CA ILE A 125 22.99 23.11 10.02
C ILE A 125 23.73 23.72 11.23
N HIS A 126 23.26 23.48 12.45
CA HIS A 126 23.94 23.95 13.66
C HIS A 126 25.35 23.35 13.85
N GLN A 127 25.61 22.17 13.28
CA GLN A 127 26.94 21.55 13.25
C GLN A 127 27.85 22.11 12.13
N GLY A 128 27.36 23.06 11.33
CA GLY A 128 28.11 23.71 10.25
C GLY A 128 27.90 23.09 8.86
N LEU A 129 27.01 22.10 8.73
CA LEU A 129 26.66 21.49 7.43
C LEU A 129 25.63 22.37 6.71
N ASN A 130 26.10 23.48 6.13
CA ASN A 130 25.25 24.55 5.60
C ASN A 130 24.89 24.42 4.12
N HIS A 131 25.38 23.40 3.44
CA HIS A 131 25.08 23.15 2.02
C HIS A 131 24.11 21.99 1.88
N ILE A 132 22.97 22.25 1.24
CA ILE A 132 21.90 21.27 1.04
C ILE A 132 21.95 20.76 -0.38
N VAL A 133 21.96 19.44 -0.53
CA VAL A 133 21.76 18.77 -1.82
C VAL A 133 20.32 18.26 -1.85
N ASP A 134 19.46 18.96 -2.60
CA ASP A 134 18.05 18.64 -2.73
C ASP A 134 17.80 17.75 -3.97
N ILE A 135 17.38 16.51 -3.75
CA ILE A 135 17.14 15.52 -4.79
C ILE A 135 15.72 14.97 -4.61
N ASP A 136 14.90 15.13 -5.65
CA ASP A 136 13.55 14.58 -5.71
C ASP A 136 13.36 13.63 -6.90
N LEU A 137 12.56 12.58 -6.70
CA LEU A 137 12.25 11.58 -7.71
C LEU A 137 10.90 11.87 -8.36
N LYS A 138 10.95 12.32 -9.61
CA LYS A 138 9.74 12.56 -10.41
C LYS A 138 8.92 11.27 -10.56
N ASN A 139 7.62 11.36 -10.26
CA ASN A 139 6.65 10.27 -10.43
C ASN A 139 7.07 8.95 -9.77
N PHE A 140 7.72 9.00 -8.59
CA PHE A 140 8.28 7.84 -7.91
C PHE A 140 7.38 6.59 -7.95
N PHE A 141 6.13 6.71 -7.51
CA PHE A 141 5.18 5.60 -7.45
C PHE A 141 4.76 5.05 -8.81
N ASP A 142 4.83 5.82 -9.89
CA ASP A 142 4.46 5.35 -11.23
C ASP A 142 5.60 4.55 -11.89
N GLU A 143 6.84 4.76 -11.44
CA GLU A 143 8.05 4.26 -12.09
C GLU A 143 8.68 3.04 -11.39
N VAL A 144 8.17 2.63 -10.22
CA VAL A 144 8.73 1.50 -9.46
C VAL A 144 8.73 0.19 -10.26
N ASP A 145 9.90 -0.38 -10.50
CA ASP A 145 10.02 -1.69 -11.14
C ASP A 145 9.51 -2.82 -10.22
N HIS A 146 8.58 -3.63 -10.74
CA HIS A 146 7.95 -4.71 -9.96
C HIS A 146 8.92 -5.82 -9.58
N CYS A 147 9.85 -6.18 -10.48
CA CYS A 147 10.80 -7.26 -10.24
C CYS A 147 11.80 -6.85 -9.15
N LEU A 148 12.34 -5.63 -9.24
CA LEU A 148 13.24 -5.07 -8.23
C LEU A 148 12.54 -4.99 -6.87
N LEU A 149 11.33 -4.41 -6.82
CA LEU A 149 10.56 -4.29 -5.58
C LEU A 149 10.29 -5.66 -4.96
N LEU A 150 9.79 -6.62 -5.75
CA LEU A 150 9.49 -7.97 -5.25
C LEU A 150 10.75 -8.70 -4.77
N ASN A 151 11.90 -8.50 -5.43
CA ASN A 151 13.17 -9.06 -4.97
C ASN A 151 13.61 -8.47 -3.63
N LEU A 152 13.46 -7.15 -3.44
CA LEU A 152 13.75 -6.49 -2.17
C LEU A 152 12.84 -6.99 -1.05
N VAL A 153 11.53 -7.07 -1.31
CA VAL A 153 10.55 -7.60 -0.33
C VAL A 153 10.86 -9.06 0.01
N TYR A 154 11.22 -9.88 -0.99
CA TYR A 154 11.56 -11.29 -0.80
C TYR A 154 12.77 -11.52 0.11
N ARG A 155 13.67 -10.53 0.29
CA ARG A 155 14.78 -10.66 1.24
C ARG A 155 14.28 -10.90 2.67
N LYS A 156 13.13 -10.32 3.04
CA LYS A 156 12.51 -10.46 4.38
C LYS A 156 11.27 -11.33 4.40
N VAL A 157 10.50 -11.33 3.31
CA VAL A 157 9.21 -12.03 3.21
C VAL A 157 9.38 -13.30 2.38
N LYS A 158 9.71 -14.41 3.03
CA LYS A 158 9.90 -15.72 2.36
C LYS A 158 8.61 -16.49 2.08
N CYS A 159 7.49 -16.03 2.63
CA CYS A 159 6.22 -16.72 2.48
C CYS A 159 5.66 -16.59 1.07
N LYS A 160 5.62 -17.71 0.33
CA LYS A 160 5.16 -17.78 -1.07
C LYS A 160 3.75 -17.18 -1.26
N THR A 161 2.81 -17.50 -0.37
CA THR A 161 1.43 -16.99 -0.47
C THR A 161 1.37 -15.48 -0.27
N THR A 162 2.06 -14.93 0.73
CA THR A 162 2.12 -13.47 0.95
C THR A 162 2.77 -12.76 -0.23
N MET A 163 3.87 -13.29 -0.78
CA MET A 163 4.50 -12.74 -1.98
C MET A 163 3.57 -12.78 -3.21
N ARG A 164 2.77 -13.85 -3.35
CA ARG A 164 1.76 -13.97 -4.42
C ARG A 164 0.68 -12.89 -4.29
N LEU A 165 0.23 -12.57 -3.08
CA LEU A 165 -0.72 -11.48 -2.84
C LEU A 165 -0.14 -10.12 -3.25
N ILE A 166 1.06 -9.79 -2.78
CA ILE A 166 1.75 -8.53 -3.12
C ILE A 166 1.93 -8.41 -4.64
N ARG A 167 2.39 -9.48 -5.30
CA ARG A 167 2.54 -9.51 -6.75
C ARG A 167 1.21 -9.31 -7.49
N LYS A 168 0.11 -9.87 -6.99
CA LYS A 168 -1.23 -9.69 -7.60
C LYS A 168 -1.66 -8.23 -7.53
N TRP A 169 -1.49 -7.56 -6.39
CA TRP A 169 -1.81 -6.13 -6.26
C TRP A 169 -0.96 -5.24 -7.15
N LEU A 170 0.36 -5.47 -7.21
CA LEU A 170 1.25 -4.69 -8.08
C LEU A 170 0.83 -4.79 -9.56
N ARG A 171 0.42 -6.00 -9.99
CA ARG A 171 0.03 -6.26 -11.39
C ARG A 171 -1.46 -6.07 -11.67
N ALA A 172 -2.25 -5.64 -10.68
CA ALA A 172 -3.66 -5.36 -10.88
C ALA A 172 -3.80 -4.28 -11.98
N PRO A 173 -4.69 -4.49 -12.96
CA PRO A 173 -4.93 -3.48 -13.99
C PRO A 173 -5.59 -2.25 -13.36
N ILE A 174 -5.40 -1.09 -13.96
CA ILE A 174 -6.10 0.14 -13.58
C ILE A 174 -7.22 0.43 -14.57
N GLN A 175 -8.41 0.74 -14.07
CA GLN A 175 -9.58 1.10 -14.85
C GLN A 175 -9.67 2.62 -14.95
N ILE A 176 -9.51 3.17 -16.15
CA ILE A 176 -9.57 4.61 -16.41
C ILE A 176 -10.65 4.84 -17.47
N LYS A 177 -11.66 5.67 -17.15
CA LYS A 177 -12.77 5.99 -18.06
C LYS A 177 -13.42 4.73 -18.66
N GLY A 178 -13.65 3.73 -17.81
CA GLY A 178 -14.26 2.44 -18.20
C GLY A 178 -13.31 1.44 -18.86
N LYS A 179 -12.08 1.82 -19.24
CA LYS A 179 -11.12 0.94 -19.93
C LYS A 179 -10.07 0.39 -18.98
N LEU A 180 -9.84 -0.92 -19.04
CA LEU A 180 -8.78 -1.58 -18.27
C LEU A 180 -7.41 -1.40 -18.95
N GLN A 181 -6.44 -0.95 -18.20
CA GLN A 181 -5.06 -0.79 -18.63
C GLN A 181 -4.15 -1.69 -17.79
N LYS A 182 -3.35 -2.52 -18.48
CA LYS A 182 -2.38 -3.41 -17.82
C LYS A 182 -1.24 -2.59 -17.23
N ARG A 183 -0.84 -2.90 -16.00
CA ARG A 183 0.33 -2.30 -15.35
C ARG A 183 1.53 -3.24 -15.43
N ARG A 184 2.71 -2.64 -15.65
CA ARG A 184 4.01 -3.35 -15.72
C ARG A 184 5.05 -2.77 -14.75
N LYS A 185 4.79 -1.57 -14.24
CA LYS A 185 5.57 -0.84 -13.25
C LYS A 185 4.63 0.00 -12.37
N GLY A 186 5.19 0.56 -11.32
CA GLY A 186 4.53 1.41 -10.34
C GLY A 186 3.78 0.68 -9.24
N VAL A 187 3.42 1.41 -8.19
CA VAL A 187 2.66 0.94 -7.01
C VAL A 187 1.41 1.83 -6.88
N PRO A 188 0.22 1.23 -6.70
CA PRO A 188 -1.02 1.99 -6.54
C PRO A 188 -1.17 2.60 -5.14
#